data_AF-A0A6V7IZ98-F1
#
_entry.id   AF-A0A6V7IZ98-F1
#
_cell.length_a   1.000
_cell.length_b   1.000
_cell.length_c   1.000
_cell.angle_alpha   90.00
_cell.angle_beta   90.00
_cell.angle_gamma   90.00
#
_symmetry.space_group_name_H-M   'P 1'
#
loop_
_entity.id
_entity.type
_entity.pdbx_description
1 polymer ?
#
loop_
_entity_poly.entity_id
_entity_poly.type
_entity_poly.pdbx_seq_one_letter_code
_entity_poly.pdbx_strand_id
1 'polypeptide(L)'
;EECSKIYIYIYVFEFTDCLHLQLYGDSKDKYKQGQTKASLSLQDFLGIESGFTLDKESNTIAIICQDLIVVLAFDTRERLIQWQVKISTNLGE
;
A
#
# COMPACT_ATOMS: atom_id res chain seq x y z
N GLU A 1 9.22 -9.98 18.56
CA GLU A 1 8.40 -10.44 17.43
C GLU A 1 8.74 -9.56 16.24
N GLU A 2 9.56 -10.07 15.34
CA GLU A 2 10.08 -9.31 14.19
C GLU A 2 8.90 -8.92 13.29
N CYS A 3 8.63 -7.62 13.21
CA CYS A 3 7.74 -7.03 12.24
C CYS A 3 8.23 -7.44 10.85
N SER A 4 7.61 -8.48 10.30
CA SER A 4 8.00 -9.06 9.02
C SER A 4 7.97 -7.96 7.98
N LYS A 5 9.05 -7.78 7.23
CA LYS A 5 9.12 -6.82 6.13
C LYS A 5 8.09 -7.23 5.08
N ILE A 6 6.88 -6.69 5.17
CA ILE A 6 5.81 -6.95 4.21
C ILE A 6 6.14 -6.13 2.96
N TYR A 7 6.40 -6.82 1.86
CA TYR A 7 6.60 -6.19 0.57
C TYR A 7 5.23 -6.01 -0.07
N ILE A 8 4.69 -4.80 0.02
CA ILE A 8 3.46 -4.42 -0.65
C ILE A 8 3.81 -3.99 -2.07
N TYR A 9 3.08 -4.49 -3.06
CA TYR A 9 3.15 -3.99 -4.43
C TYR A 9 1.76 -3.52 -4.80
N ILE A 10 1.68 -2.29 -5.25
CA ILE A 10 0.44 -1.66 -5.70
C ILE A 10 0.47 -1.59 -7.22
N TYR A 11 -0.59 -2.07 -7.85
CA TYR A 11 -0.84 -1.95 -9.27
C TYR A 11 -2.07 -1.08 -9.48
N VAL A 12 -1.91 0.02 -10.21
CA VAL A 12 -3.01 0.86 -10.67
C VAL A 12 -3.32 0.47 -12.11
N PHE A 13 -4.60 0.24 -12.41
CA PHE A 13 -5.07 0.04 -13.77
C PHE A 13 -5.73 1.33 -14.26
N GLU A 14 -5.27 1.94 -15.36
CA GLU A 14 -5.82 3.21 -15.86
C GLU A 14 -7.27 3.11 -16.37
N PHE A 15 -7.81 1.89 -16.57
CA PHE A 15 -9.12 1.68 -17.20
C PHE A 15 -10.27 1.48 -16.20
N THR A 16 -9.95 1.35 -14.92
CA THR A 16 -10.89 1.10 -13.83
C THR A 16 -10.23 1.74 -12.62
N ASP A 17 -10.89 2.63 -11.86
CA ASP A 17 -10.37 3.29 -10.65
C ASP A 17 -10.08 2.28 -9.51
N CYS A 18 -9.29 1.26 -9.83
CA CYS A 18 -9.07 0.02 -9.15
C CYS A 18 -7.60 -0.08 -8.82
N LEU A 19 -7.34 -0.11 -7.52
CA LEU A 19 -6.02 -0.19 -6.93
C LEU A 19 -5.83 -1.60 -6.39
N HIS A 20 -4.97 -2.39 -7.02
CA HIS A 20 -4.70 -3.76 -6.60
C HIS A 20 -3.47 -3.82 -5.72
N LEU A 21 -3.69 -4.10 -4.43
CA LEU A 21 -2.67 -4.21 -3.40
C LEU A 21 -2.28 -5.67 -3.23
N GLN A 22 -1.01 -6.00 -3.41
CA GLN A 22 -0.49 -7.36 -3.26
C GLN A 22 0.58 -7.41 -2.18
N LEU A 23 0.39 -8.29 -1.20
CA LEU A 23 1.33 -8.53 -0.13
C LEU A 23 2.20 -9.74 -0.43
N TYR A 24 3.52 -9.56 -0.34
CA TYR A 24 4.51 -10.63 -0.50
C TYR A 24 5.33 -10.79 0.77
N GLY A 25 5.71 -12.04 1.05
CA GLY A 25 6.50 -12.41 2.23
C GLY A 25 7.97 -12.03 2.10
N ASP A 26 8.50 -12.06 0.87
CA ASP A 26 9.88 -11.69 0.57
C ASP A 26 9.95 -10.87 -0.73
N SER A 27 10.92 -9.95 -0.80
CA SER A 27 11.33 -9.23 -2.01
C SER A 27 11.58 -10.15 -3.23
N LYS A 28 11.98 -11.40 -3.01
CA LYS A 28 12.29 -12.39 -4.06
C LYS A 28 11.07 -13.15 -4.57
N ASP A 29 9.94 -13.12 -3.86
CA ASP A 29 8.73 -13.87 -4.23
C ASP A 29 8.09 -13.34 -5.52
N LYS A 30 8.26 -12.04 -5.80
CA LYS A 30 7.77 -11.40 -7.04
C LYS A 30 8.27 -12.09 -8.31
N TYR A 31 9.50 -12.63 -8.30
CA TYR A 31 10.12 -13.23 -9.49
C TYR A 31 9.81 -14.72 -9.68
N LYS A 32 9.20 -15.39 -8.69
CA LYS A 32 9.04 -16.86 -8.69
C LYS A 32 7.62 -17.36 -8.98
N GLN A 33 6.71 -16.52 -9.50
CA GLN A 33 5.27 -16.81 -9.45
C GLN A 33 4.80 -17.05 -8.00
N GLY A 34 5.51 -16.46 -7.02
CA GLY A 34 5.30 -16.69 -5.60
C GLY A 34 3.91 -16.23 -5.20
N GLN A 35 3.17 -17.12 -4.53
CA GLN A 35 1.83 -16.80 -4.06
C GLN A 35 1.84 -15.51 -3.25
N THR A 36 1.06 -14.54 -3.69
CA THR A 36 0.72 -13.37 -2.89
C THR A 36 0.16 -13.87 -1.57
N LYS A 37 0.76 -13.45 -0.44
CA LYS A 37 0.24 -13.80 0.89
C LYS A 37 -1.18 -13.27 1.07
N ALA A 38 -1.46 -12.13 0.46
CA ALA A 38 -2.79 -11.58 0.31
C ALA A 38 -2.82 -10.65 -0.90
N SER A 39 -3.97 -10.57 -1.56
CA SER A 39 -4.26 -9.58 -2.59
C SER A 39 -5.56 -8.90 -2.27
N LEU A 40 -5.61 -7.58 -2.35
CA LEU A 40 -6.77 -6.77 -2.09
C LEU A 40 -6.98 -5.84 -3.27
N SER A 41 -8.11 -5.99 -3.96
CA SER A 41 -8.56 -5.03 -4.97
C SER A 41 -9.39 -3.96 -4.28
N LEU A 42 -8.94 -2.73 -4.37
CA LEU A 42 -9.64 -1.56 -3.88
C LEU A 42 -10.31 -0.90 -5.09
N GLN A 43 -11.59 -0.62 -5.00
CA GLN A 43 -12.35 0.09 -6.04
C GLN A 43 -12.69 1.48 -5.53
N ASP A 44 -12.96 2.40 -6.46
CA ASP A 44 -13.40 3.77 -6.15
C ASP A 44 -12.41 4.47 -5.21
N PHE A 45 -11.16 4.55 -5.64
CA PHE A 45 -10.12 5.29 -4.93
C PHE A 45 -10.51 6.78 -4.81
N LEU A 46 -10.52 7.30 -3.58
CA LEU A 46 -10.89 8.68 -3.27
C LEU A 46 -9.68 9.55 -2.93
N GLY A 47 -8.63 8.96 -2.35
CA GLY A 47 -7.45 9.71 -1.95
C GLY A 47 -6.52 8.96 -1.01
N ILE A 48 -5.43 9.61 -0.65
CA ILE A 48 -4.52 9.15 0.39
C ILE A 48 -4.36 10.21 1.48
N GLU A 49 -4.19 9.75 2.71
CA GLU A 49 -3.87 10.59 3.86
C GLU A 49 -2.67 10.01 4.58
N SER A 50 -1.67 10.82 4.92
CA SER A 50 -0.43 10.35 5.56
C SER A 50 -0.08 11.19 6.78
N GLY A 51 0.62 10.59 7.74
CA GLY A 51 1.16 11.31 8.90
C GLY A 51 0.23 11.35 10.11
N PHE A 52 -0.70 10.42 10.22
CA PHE A 52 -1.43 10.16 11.45
C PHE A 52 -0.72 9.10 12.29
N THR A 53 -1.15 8.91 13.53
CA THR A 53 -0.61 7.87 14.41
C THR A 53 -1.65 6.78 14.60
N LEU A 54 -1.30 5.53 14.28
CA LEU A 54 -2.14 4.35 14.51
C LEU A 54 -1.34 3.30 15.28
N ASP A 55 -1.88 2.78 16.38
CA ASP A 55 -1.24 1.72 17.19
C ASP A 55 0.23 1.98 17.58
N LYS A 56 0.57 3.25 17.85
CA LYS A 56 1.93 3.76 18.18
C LYS A 56 2.88 3.89 16.99
N GLU A 57 2.43 3.59 15.78
CA GLU A 57 3.15 3.87 14.54
C GLU A 57 2.76 5.26 14.03
N SER A 58 3.72 6.17 13.93
CA SER A 58 3.52 7.54 13.41
C SER A 58 3.77 7.67 11.92
N ASN A 59 4.39 6.66 11.31
CA ASN A 59 4.70 6.64 9.90
C ASN A 59 3.63 5.85 9.16
N THR A 60 2.39 6.34 9.14
CA THR A 60 1.28 5.65 8.48
C THR A 60 0.75 6.41 7.27
N ILE A 61 0.22 5.66 6.31
CA ILE A 61 -0.56 6.15 5.18
C ILE A 61 -1.89 5.41 5.14
N ALA A 62 -2.98 6.13 4.98
CA ALA A 62 -4.32 5.64 4.72
C ALA A 62 -4.60 5.81 3.24
N ILE A 63 -5.09 4.75 2.62
CA ILE A 63 -5.65 4.74 1.28
C ILE A 63 -7.16 4.70 1.46
N ILE A 64 -7.81 5.75 1.03
CA ILE A 64 -9.24 5.97 1.23
C ILE A 64 -9.95 5.55 -0.06
N CYS A 65 -10.86 4.60 0.07
CA CYS A 65 -11.75 4.15 -0.99
C CYS A 65 -13.20 4.28 -0.53
N GLN A 66 -14.15 4.22 -1.46
CA GLN A 66 -15.58 4.41 -1.15
C GLN A 66 -16.11 3.43 -0.10
N ASP A 67 -15.75 2.15 -0.21
CA ASP A 67 -16.30 1.09 0.65
C ASP A 67 -15.35 0.65 1.77
N LEU A 68 -14.07 1.05 1.73
CA LEU A 68 -13.08 0.62 2.72
C LEU A 68 -11.86 1.54 2.78
N ILE A 69 -11.16 1.54 3.91
CA ILE A 69 -9.92 2.31 4.12
C ILE A 69 -8.79 1.34 4.46
N VAL A 70 -7.68 1.41 3.73
CA VAL A 70 -6.48 0.61 4.00
C VAL A 70 -5.44 1.47 4.67
N VAL A 71 -5.00 1.10 5.88
CA VAL A 71 -3.88 1.75 6.55
C VAL A 71 -2.63 0.91 6.44
N LEU A 72 -1.54 1.52 5.98
CA LEU A 72 -0.20 0.94 5.95
C LEU A 72 0.68 1.70 6.95
N ALA A 73 1.37 0.96 7.81
CA ALA A 73 2.39 1.49 8.71
C ALA A 73 3.79 1.17 8.18
N PHE A 74 4.71 2.12 8.31
CA PHE A 74 6.10 1.98 7.90
C PHE A 74 7.04 2.12 9.09
N ASP A 75 8.16 1.42 9.03
CA ASP A 75 9.23 1.54 10.03
C ASP A 75 9.97 2.88 9.92
N THR A 76 10.15 3.40 8.70
CA THR A 76 10.86 4.66 8.46
C THR A 76 10.05 5.66 7.66
N ARG A 77 10.35 6.95 7.90
CA ARG A 77 9.69 8.06 7.22
C ARG A 77 10.03 8.12 5.73
N GLU A 78 11.23 7.71 5.35
CA GLU A 78 11.65 7.67 3.94
C GLU A 78 10.81 6.68 3.15
N ARG A 79 10.49 5.51 3.72
CA ARG A 79 9.59 4.54 3.09
C ARG A 79 8.20 5.11 2.93
N LEU A 80 7.66 5.76 3.97
CA LEU A 80 6.37 6.44 3.88
C LEU A 80 6.33 7.45 2.74
N ILE A 81 7.32 8.35 2.65
CA ILE A 81 7.36 9.38 1.60
C ILE A 81 7.47 8.74 0.22
N GLN A 82 8.31 7.71 0.05
CA GLN A 82 8.41 7.00 -1.23
C GLN A 82 7.08 6.35 -1.64
N TRP A 83 6.34 5.79 -0.68
CA TRP A 83 5.04 5.20 -0.93
C TRP A 83 3.98 6.24 -1.27
N GLN A 84 3.92 7.33 -0.51
CA GLN A 84 3.03 8.45 -0.77
C GLN A 84 3.23 8.99 -2.19
N VAL A 85 4.48 9.29 -2.58
CA VAL A 85 4.81 9.78 -3.92
C VAL A 85 4.46 8.75 -4.99
N LYS A 86 4.78 7.47 -4.79
CA LYS A 86 4.42 6.41 -5.74
C LYS A 86 2.91 6.33 -5.94
N ILE A 87 2.14 6.35 -4.86
CA ILE A 87 0.69 6.26 -4.93
C ILE A 87 0.12 7.49 -5.65
N SER A 88 0.49 8.71 -5.23
CA SER A 88 0.07 9.94 -5.93
C SER A 88 0.47 9.97 -7.40
N THR A 89 1.66 9.47 -7.75
CA THR A 89 2.15 9.46 -9.14
C THR A 89 1.42 8.43 -10.01
N ASN A 90 1.05 7.28 -9.45
CA ASN A 90 0.37 6.22 -10.23
C ASN A 90 -1.15 6.39 -10.26
N LEU A 91 -1.75 6.97 -9.22
CA LEU A 91 -3.20 7.21 -9.15
C LEU A 91 -3.63 8.54 -9.77
N GLY A 92 -2.68 9.43 -10.05
CA GLY A 92 -2.96 10.73 -10.65
C GLY A 92 -3.62 11.68 -9.65
N GLU A 93 -3.07 12.88 -9.56
CA GLU A 93 -3.92 14.06 -9.65
C GLU A 93 -3.88 14.55 -11.10
#